data_AF-A0A7C9GJE9-F1
#
_entry.id   AF-A0A7C9GJE9-F1
#
_cell.length_a   1.000
_cell.length_b   1.000
_cell.length_c   1.000
_cell.angle_alpha   90.00
_cell.angle_beta   90.00
_cell.angle_gamma   90.00
#
_symmetry.space_group_name_H-M   'P 1'
#
loop_
_entity.id
_entity.type
_entity.pdbx_description
1 polymer ?
#
loop_
_entity_poly.entity_id
_entity_poly.type
_entity_poly.pdbx_seq_one_letter_code
_entity_poly.pdbx_strand_id
1 'polypeptide(L)'
;MSKENQRIKKPSSGYATDHFYDGAWHRAVKFVEGSVEFFDVYDVIFEGITHQSPPILVSENIIIIPLEKDEVAWNSKIEIYGAIGTGESEKIFSDGDAVRPFAGELDTSNPHEPLVIFEGGNVSRFSNYTASVNGVEYGGLIIDPQRNSISLLRALEAGKLHVFGKTETGKNVTVFEKDTEGENKPLNGWVELHDVATCILFRSGDLTEFADSYELRYEGTSTHDYRGLSPTHIRYQNIGHHVKTEVELWAYWKDKPNGVLLFKGRYNGSFVKSSEHCSLEKDK
;
A
#
# COMPACT_ATOMS: atom_id res chain seq x y z
N MET A 1 37.96 3.75 -32.31
CA MET A 1 37.41 3.19 -31.05
C MET A 1 35.91 3.37 -31.09
N SER A 2 35.18 2.28 -31.33
CA SER A 2 33.71 2.30 -31.39
C SER A 2 33.14 2.58 -30.00
N LYS A 3 32.40 3.69 -29.88
CA LYS A 3 31.48 3.89 -28.76
C LYS A 3 30.35 2.86 -28.91
N GLU A 4 30.54 1.66 -28.39
CA GLU A 4 29.38 0.91 -27.91
C GLU A 4 28.74 1.81 -26.86
N ASN A 5 27.58 2.39 -27.18
CA ASN A 5 26.64 2.88 -26.19
C ASN A 5 26.52 1.75 -25.16
N GLN A 6 27.12 1.92 -23.98
CA GLN A 6 26.83 1.04 -22.86
C GLN A 6 25.36 1.23 -22.57
N ARG A 7 24.54 0.36 -23.15
CA ARG A 7 23.12 0.27 -22.85
C ARG A 7 23.06 0.04 -21.35
N ILE A 8 22.51 1.01 -20.62
CA ILE A 8 22.32 0.91 -19.17
C ILE A 8 21.67 -0.45 -18.90
N LYS A 9 22.26 -1.21 -17.97
CA LYS A 9 21.75 -2.55 -17.62
C LYS A 9 20.74 -2.42 -16.49
N LYS A 10 19.71 -3.26 -16.54
CA LYS A 10 18.71 -3.38 -15.47
C LYS A 10 19.39 -3.61 -14.12
N PRO A 11 18.97 -2.92 -13.05
CA PRO A 11 19.52 -3.11 -11.72
C PRO A 11 19.23 -4.53 -11.22
N SER A 12 20.23 -5.19 -10.65
CA SER A 12 20.14 -6.54 -10.10
C SER A 12 21.03 -6.71 -8.88
N SER A 13 20.88 -7.85 -8.21
CA SER A 13 21.66 -8.20 -7.01
C SER A 13 21.51 -7.14 -5.91
N GLY A 14 20.27 -6.70 -5.69
CA GLY A 14 19.91 -5.73 -4.66
C GLY A 14 20.03 -6.33 -3.26
N TYR A 15 20.37 -5.51 -2.27
CA TYR A 15 20.31 -5.87 -0.85
C TYR A 15 19.86 -4.67 -0.01
N ALA A 16 19.15 -4.96 1.08
CA ALA A 16 18.71 -3.94 2.01
C ALA A 16 19.88 -3.50 2.92
N THR A 17 20.07 -2.20 3.07
CA THR A 17 21.11 -1.54 3.86
C THR A 17 20.54 -0.32 4.57
N ASP A 18 21.28 0.23 5.52
CA ASP A 18 20.97 1.53 6.09
C ASP A 18 21.75 2.62 5.35
N HIS A 19 21.13 3.79 5.17
CA HIS A 19 21.72 4.94 4.48
C HIS A 19 21.29 6.24 5.13
N PHE A 20 22.19 7.23 5.21
CA PHE A 20 21.88 8.54 5.79
C PHE A 20 21.44 9.49 4.68
N TYR A 21 20.17 9.90 4.74
CA TYR A 21 19.52 10.71 3.71
C TYR A 21 18.60 11.73 4.38
N ASP A 22 18.55 12.96 3.85
CA ASP A 22 17.70 14.05 4.35
C ASP A 22 17.77 14.31 5.88
N GLY A 23 18.97 14.16 6.46
CA GLY A 23 19.19 14.41 7.89
C GLY A 23 18.79 13.28 8.83
N ALA A 24 18.28 12.15 8.30
CA ALA A 24 17.90 10.97 9.08
C ALA A 24 18.53 9.68 8.53
N TRP A 25 18.54 8.62 9.34
CA TRP A 25 18.86 7.28 8.85
C TRP A 25 17.61 6.67 8.24
N HIS A 26 17.75 6.10 7.05
CA HIS A 26 16.70 5.37 6.34
C HIS A 26 17.15 3.94 6.06
N ARG A 27 16.16 3.06 5.89
CA ARG A 27 16.42 1.81 5.16
C ARG A 27 16.52 2.13 3.68
N ALA A 28 17.35 1.41 2.95
CA ALA A 28 17.56 1.60 1.53
C ALA A 28 17.86 0.26 0.86
N VAL A 29 17.72 0.20 -0.46
CA VAL A 29 18.13 -0.96 -1.26
C VAL A 29 19.23 -0.52 -2.21
N LYS A 30 20.40 -1.16 -2.09
CA LYS A 30 21.55 -0.93 -2.96
C LYS A 30 21.67 -2.03 -3.99
N PHE A 31 21.81 -1.67 -5.26
CA PHE A 31 22.03 -2.61 -6.34
C PHE A 31 23.51 -2.72 -6.69
N VAL A 32 24.03 -3.94 -6.75
CA VAL A 32 25.45 -4.21 -7.06
C VAL A 32 25.70 -4.18 -8.57
N GLU A 33 24.69 -4.57 -9.35
CA GLU A 33 24.77 -4.69 -10.79
C GLU A 33 23.72 -3.81 -11.46
N GLY A 34 24.00 -3.39 -12.70
CA GLY A 34 23.13 -2.48 -13.45
C GLY A 34 23.13 -1.05 -12.88
N SER A 35 22.14 -0.26 -13.28
CA SER A 35 21.94 1.10 -12.78
C SER A 35 20.47 1.35 -12.48
N VAL A 36 20.19 2.05 -11.38
CA VAL A 36 18.88 2.62 -11.07
C VAL A 36 18.39 3.61 -12.13
N GLU A 37 19.24 4.06 -13.06
CA GLU A 37 18.82 4.86 -14.22
C GLU A 37 18.18 4.03 -15.34
N PHE A 38 18.10 2.71 -15.21
CA PHE A 38 17.50 1.85 -16.24
C PHE A 38 15.99 2.09 -16.41
N PHE A 39 15.29 2.31 -15.31
CA PHE A 39 13.85 2.59 -15.29
C PHE A 39 13.61 4.07 -15.11
N ASP A 40 12.53 4.56 -15.74
CA ASP A 40 12.09 5.95 -15.60
C ASP A 40 11.33 6.18 -14.30
N VAL A 41 10.67 5.13 -13.78
CA VAL A 41 9.86 5.19 -12.57
C VAL A 41 10.10 3.99 -11.68
N TYR A 42 10.04 4.23 -10.37
CA TYR A 42 10.06 3.20 -9.34
C TYR A 42 8.89 3.36 -8.39
N ASP A 43 8.40 2.23 -7.91
CA ASP A 43 7.43 2.13 -6.82
C ASP A 43 8.04 1.22 -5.73
N VAL A 44 7.98 1.65 -4.47
CA VAL A 44 8.39 0.86 -3.30
C VAL A 44 7.13 0.43 -2.56
N ILE A 45 6.94 -0.88 -2.39
CA ILE A 45 5.90 -1.43 -1.51
C ILE A 45 6.55 -1.81 -0.18
N PHE A 46 6.29 -1.02 0.86
CA PHE A 46 6.78 -1.25 2.22
C PHE A 46 5.67 -1.77 3.11
N GLU A 47 5.82 -2.99 3.64
CA GLU A 47 4.82 -3.64 4.51
C GLU A 47 3.38 -3.53 3.95
N GLY A 48 3.25 -3.65 2.62
CA GLY A 48 1.97 -3.55 1.93
C GLY A 48 1.38 -2.14 1.84
N ILE A 49 2.21 -1.10 1.92
CA ILE A 49 1.89 0.31 1.61
C ILE A 49 2.71 0.72 0.40
N THR A 50 2.07 1.29 -0.62
CA THR A 50 2.75 1.70 -1.86
C THR A 50 3.25 3.14 -1.76
N HIS A 51 4.53 3.33 -2.02
CA HIS A 51 5.19 4.62 -2.11
C HIS A 51 5.71 4.82 -3.54
N GLN A 52 5.09 5.76 -4.25
CA GLN A 52 5.47 6.08 -5.62
C GLN A 52 6.64 7.04 -5.65
N SER A 53 7.51 6.90 -6.65
CA SER A 53 8.66 7.80 -6.86
C SER A 53 9.51 7.96 -5.60
N PRO A 54 10.01 6.87 -5.00
CA PRO A 54 10.90 6.94 -3.85
C PRO A 54 12.16 7.73 -4.19
N PRO A 55 12.87 8.31 -3.20
CA PRO A 55 14.13 8.98 -3.46
C PRO A 55 15.17 8.00 -4.03
N ILE A 56 15.88 8.43 -5.08
CA ILE A 56 16.89 7.62 -5.78
C ILE A 56 18.23 8.35 -5.72
N LEU A 57 19.27 7.65 -5.26
CA LEU A 57 20.64 8.13 -5.25
C LEU A 57 21.42 7.42 -6.35
N VAL A 58 21.37 7.98 -7.56
CA VAL A 58 22.02 7.44 -8.76
C VAL A 58 23.52 7.21 -8.56
N SER A 59 24.21 8.16 -7.92
CA SER A 59 25.65 8.08 -7.67
C SER A 59 26.07 6.88 -6.83
N GLU A 60 25.15 6.31 -6.06
CA GLU A 60 25.40 5.17 -5.16
C GLU A 60 24.66 3.91 -5.61
N ASN A 61 23.85 4.00 -6.66
CA ASN A 61 22.97 2.94 -7.15
C ASN A 61 21.96 2.46 -6.08
N ILE A 62 21.33 3.41 -5.39
CA ILE A 62 20.46 3.16 -4.23
C ILE A 62 19.06 3.72 -4.46
N ILE A 63 18.06 2.99 -3.97
CA ILE A 63 16.69 3.49 -3.77
C ILE A 63 16.43 3.56 -2.27
N ILE A 64 16.01 4.73 -1.79
CA ILE A 64 15.70 4.99 -0.38
C ILE A 64 14.28 4.51 -0.09
N ILE A 65 14.11 3.77 1.01
CA ILE A 65 12.77 3.50 1.55
C ILE A 65 12.31 4.79 2.23
N PRO A 66 11.15 5.36 1.86
CA PRO A 66 10.71 6.69 2.31
C PRO A 66 10.15 6.67 3.75
N LEU A 67 10.82 5.95 4.64
CA LEU A 67 10.55 5.84 6.07
C LEU A 67 11.88 5.86 6.82
N GLU A 68 11.88 6.46 8.00
CA GLU A 68 13.05 6.45 8.87
C GLU A 68 13.39 5.03 9.31
N LYS A 69 14.67 4.75 9.49
CA LYS A 69 15.21 3.43 9.86
C LYS A 69 14.54 2.88 11.12
N ASP A 70 14.17 3.73 12.05
CA ASP A 70 13.57 3.32 13.32
C ASP A 70 12.09 2.89 13.20
N GLU A 71 11.41 3.22 12.09
CA GLU A 71 10.10 2.69 11.70
C GLU A 71 10.19 1.34 10.97
N VAL A 72 11.41 0.97 10.53
CA VAL A 72 11.65 -0.20 9.70
C VAL A 72 12.32 -1.29 10.53
N ALA A 73 11.67 -2.46 10.66
CA ALA A 73 12.34 -3.61 11.25
C ALA A 73 13.23 -4.29 10.20
N TRP A 74 14.22 -5.04 10.67
CA TRP A 74 15.16 -5.74 9.79
C TRP A 74 14.47 -6.77 8.86
N ASN A 75 13.33 -7.31 9.26
CA ASN A 75 12.53 -8.28 8.49
C ASN A 75 11.30 -7.67 7.80
N SER A 76 11.14 -6.34 7.82
CA SER A 76 10.05 -5.66 7.13
C SER A 76 10.02 -6.04 5.66
N LYS A 77 8.83 -6.39 5.15
CA LYS A 77 8.65 -6.72 3.74
C LYS A 77 8.87 -5.47 2.88
N ILE A 78 9.83 -5.55 1.96
CA ILE A 78 10.16 -4.52 0.99
C ILE A 78 10.07 -5.14 -0.39
N GLU A 79 9.29 -4.55 -1.28
CA GLU A 79 9.30 -4.87 -2.71
C GLU A 79 9.60 -3.60 -3.50
N ILE A 80 10.40 -3.72 -4.56
CA ILE A 80 10.66 -2.61 -5.49
C ILE A 80 10.27 -3.05 -6.89
N TYR A 81 9.50 -2.20 -7.54
CA TYR A 81 9.09 -2.34 -8.92
C TYR A 81 9.64 -1.18 -9.74
N GLY A 82 10.09 -1.45 -10.97
CA GLY A 82 10.58 -0.44 -11.91
C GLY A 82 9.83 -0.51 -13.25
N ALA A 83 9.60 0.64 -13.89
CA ALA A 83 8.91 0.75 -15.17
C ALA A 83 9.65 1.68 -16.15
N ILE A 84 9.54 1.38 -17.45
CA ILE A 84 10.03 2.26 -18.54
C ILE A 84 8.83 3.04 -19.10
N GLY A 85 8.95 4.37 -19.10
CA GLY A 85 7.93 5.30 -19.53
C GLY A 85 6.62 5.10 -18.79
N THR A 86 5.54 4.96 -19.57
CA THR A 86 4.21 4.67 -19.03
C THR A 86 3.92 3.18 -18.93
N GLY A 87 4.86 2.28 -19.25
CA GLY A 87 4.60 0.84 -19.36
C GLY A 87 4.39 0.09 -18.03
N GLU A 88 4.28 -1.22 -18.13
CA GLU A 88 4.15 -2.12 -16.96
C GLU A 88 5.37 -2.02 -16.04
N SER A 89 5.11 -2.13 -14.75
CA SER A 89 6.18 -2.25 -13.76
C SER A 89 6.59 -3.70 -13.59
N GLU A 90 7.88 -3.93 -13.42
CA GLU A 90 8.44 -5.24 -13.10
C GLU A 90 9.12 -5.24 -11.73
N LYS A 91 8.93 -6.32 -10.97
CA LYS A 91 9.60 -6.49 -9.68
C LYS A 91 11.09 -6.71 -9.88
N ILE A 92 11.90 -5.93 -9.19
CA ILE A 92 13.37 -6.00 -9.26
C ILE A 92 14.03 -6.37 -7.94
N PHE A 93 13.31 -6.21 -6.83
CA PHE A 93 13.79 -6.56 -5.51
C PHE A 93 12.64 -7.00 -4.61
N SER A 94 12.92 -7.95 -3.74
CA SER A 94 12.02 -8.41 -2.69
C SER A 94 12.87 -8.91 -1.53
N ASP A 95 12.58 -8.42 -0.32
CA ASP A 95 13.20 -8.88 0.92
C ASP A 95 12.20 -8.78 2.08
N GLY A 96 12.45 -9.54 3.14
CA GLY A 96 11.57 -9.63 4.29
C GLY A 96 10.20 -10.26 4.00
N ASP A 97 9.48 -10.54 5.07
CA ASP A 97 8.15 -11.15 5.05
C ASP A 97 7.17 -10.49 6.03
N ALA A 98 7.68 -9.64 6.94
CA ALA A 98 6.86 -9.02 7.96
C ALA A 98 6.00 -7.90 7.38
N VAL A 99 4.71 -7.96 7.68
CA VAL A 99 3.70 -6.98 7.28
C VAL A 99 2.95 -6.53 8.53
N ARG A 100 2.90 -5.22 8.78
CA ARG A 100 2.15 -4.66 9.90
C ARG A 100 0.65 -4.97 9.77
N PRO A 101 -0.09 -5.04 10.89
CA PRO A 101 -1.54 -5.19 10.83
C PRO A 101 -2.19 -4.09 9.97
N PHE A 102 -3.21 -4.47 9.20
CA PHE A 102 -4.00 -3.54 8.39
C PHE A 102 -5.44 -4.06 8.27
N ALA A 103 -6.34 -3.24 7.69
CA ALA A 103 -7.77 -3.55 7.62
C ALA A 103 -8.38 -3.84 9.01
N GLY A 104 -8.07 -2.98 9.98
CA GLY A 104 -8.65 -3.11 11.31
C GLY A 104 -10.15 -2.82 11.25
N GLU A 105 -10.95 -3.63 11.92
CA GLU A 105 -12.35 -3.35 12.25
C GLU A 105 -12.49 -3.27 13.76
N LEU A 106 -13.30 -2.32 14.23
CA LEU A 106 -13.60 -2.19 15.65
C LEU A 106 -14.80 -3.07 16.02
N ASP A 107 -14.55 -4.15 16.75
CA ASP A 107 -15.58 -4.97 17.38
C ASP A 107 -15.94 -4.41 18.76
N THR A 108 -17.19 -3.97 18.92
CA THR A 108 -17.75 -3.43 20.17
C THR A 108 -18.74 -4.38 20.84
N SER A 109 -18.76 -5.66 20.44
CA SER A 109 -19.62 -6.70 21.03
C SER A 109 -19.45 -6.82 22.54
N ASN A 110 -18.23 -6.59 23.05
CA ASN A 110 -17.95 -6.34 24.45
C ASN A 110 -17.61 -4.86 24.68
N PRO A 111 -18.56 -4.02 25.15
CA PRO A 111 -18.33 -2.58 25.30
C PRO A 111 -17.33 -2.22 26.41
N HIS A 112 -16.97 -3.15 27.30
CA HIS A 112 -15.94 -2.93 28.31
C HIS A 112 -14.52 -3.25 27.81
N GLU A 113 -14.43 -4.09 26.79
CA GLU A 113 -13.18 -4.56 26.20
C GLU A 113 -13.36 -4.71 24.68
N PRO A 114 -13.51 -3.59 23.96
CA PRO A 114 -13.59 -3.59 22.51
C PRO A 114 -12.27 -4.05 21.90
N LEU A 115 -12.37 -4.69 20.75
CA LEU A 115 -11.25 -5.26 20.01
C LEU A 115 -11.08 -4.53 18.69
N VAL A 116 -9.84 -4.33 18.25
CA VAL A 116 -9.54 -4.06 16.85
C VAL A 116 -9.09 -5.37 16.22
N ILE A 117 -9.84 -5.87 15.24
CA ILE A 117 -9.58 -7.13 14.54
C ILE A 117 -9.05 -6.79 13.15
N PHE A 118 -7.90 -7.34 12.76
CA PHE A 118 -7.26 -7.01 11.49
C PHE A 118 -7.45 -8.15 10.48
N GLU A 119 -7.87 -7.84 9.25
CA GLU A 119 -7.99 -8.87 8.21
C GLU A 119 -6.64 -9.34 7.67
N GLY A 120 -5.59 -8.54 7.80
CA GLY A 120 -4.27 -8.86 7.26
C GLY A 120 -3.10 -8.31 8.06
N GLY A 121 -1.89 -8.69 7.63
CA GLY A 121 -0.67 -8.48 8.40
C GLY A 121 -0.62 -9.40 9.62
N ASN A 122 0.14 -9.02 10.64
CA ASN A 122 0.24 -9.80 11.87
C ASN A 122 0.41 -8.89 13.10
N VAL A 123 -0.49 -8.99 14.08
CA VAL A 123 -0.40 -8.26 15.37
C VAL A 123 0.80 -8.64 16.23
N SER A 124 1.56 -9.67 15.84
CA SER A 124 2.85 -10.01 16.45
C SER A 124 4.01 -9.20 15.85
N ARG A 125 3.76 -8.34 14.85
CA ARG A 125 4.76 -7.48 14.20
C ARG A 125 5.45 -6.54 15.19
N PHE A 126 4.71 -6.03 16.17
CA PHE A 126 5.23 -5.18 17.23
C PHE A 126 5.13 -5.90 18.56
N SER A 127 6.14 -5.73 19.41
CA SER A 127 6.16 -6.34 20.75
C SER A 127 5.26 -5.61 21.74
N ASN A 128 4.86 -4.37 21.43
CA ASN A 128 4.03 -3.55 22.28
C ASN A 128 3.14 -2.63 21.43
N TYR A 129 1.97 -2.32 21.94
CA TYR A 129 1.00 -1.44 21.31
C TYR A 129 0.49 -0.41 22.31
N THR A 130 0.19 0.78 21.82
CA THR A 130 -0.55 1.82 22.55
C THR A 130 -1.72 2.30 21.72
N ALA A 131 -2.71 2.89 22.38
CA ALA A 131 -3.84 3.50 21.71
C ALA A 131 -4.03 4.91 22.22
N SER A 132 -4.58 5.78 21.38
CA SER A 132 -4.97 7.14 21.72
C SER A 132 -6.45 7.31 21.41
N VAL A 133 -7.20 7.79 22.38
CA VAL A 133 -8.60 8.20 22.19
C VAL A 133 -8.67 9.69 22.47
N ASN A 134 -9.09 10.46 21.47
CA ASN A 134 -9.16 11.93 21.55
C ASN A 134 -7.85 12.58 22.04
N GLY A 135 -6.70 12.03 21.64
CA GLY A 135 -5.38 12.53 22.01
C GLY A 135 -4.82 12.02 23.34
N VAL A 136 -5.57 11.23 24.10
CA VAL A 136 -5.12 10.64 25.37
C VAL A 136 -4.55 9.24 25.11
N GLU A 137 -3.22 9.10 25.18
CA GLU A 137 -2.53 7.82 24.98
C GLU A 137 -2.63 6.91 26.23
N TYR A 138 -2.81 5.62 25.99
CA TYR A 138 -2.76 4.57 27.00
C TYR A 138 -2.09 3.31 26.42
N GLY A 139 -1.46 2.53 27.29
CA GLY A 139 -0.77 1.29 26.92
C GLY A 139 -1.35 0.08 27.63
N GLY A 140 -0.57 -1.02 27.60
CA GLY A 140 -0.97 -2.28 28.22
C GLY A 140 -1.99 -3.07 27.39
N LEU A 141 -2.10 -2.77 26.09
CA LEU A 141 -3.01 -3.48 25.18
C LEU A 141 -2.61 -4.95 25.09
N ILE A 142 -3.60 -5.84 25.01
CA ILE A 142 -3.36 -7.28 24.85
C ILE A 142 -3.57 -7.66 23.39
N ILE A 143 -2.57 -8.33 22.81
CA ILE A 143 -2.69 -8.89 21.46
C ILE A 143 -3.18 -10.33 21.51
N ASP A 144 -4.00 -10.71 20.53
CA ASP A 144 -4.37 -12.10 20.26
C ASP A 144 -3.93 -12.43 18.83
N PRO A 145 -2.77 -13.11 18.65
CA PRO A 145 -2.29 -13.51 17.34
C PRO A 145 -3.20 -14.50 16.61
N GLN A 146 -4.02 -15.28 17.31
CA GLN A 146 -4.92 -16.26 16.67
C GLN A 146 -6.11 -15.58 16.01
N ARG A 147 -6.59 -14.49 16.62
CA ARG A 147 -7.66 -13.64 16.07
C ARG A 147 -7.13 -12.47 15.24
N ASN A 148 -5.81 -12.31 15.16
CA ASN A 148 -5.15 -11.13 14.61
C ASN A 148 -5.75 -9.83 15.16
N SER A 149 -5.91 -9.74 16.48
CA SER A 149 -6.64 -8.65 17.13
C SER A 149 -5.88 -8.00 18.29
N ILE A 150 -6.27 -6.78 18.62
CA ILE A 150 -5.75 -6.01 19.76
C ILE A 150 -6.92 -5.63 20.65
N SER A 151 -6.88 -6.05 21.91
CA SER A 151 -7.83 -5.64 22.95
C SER A 151 -7.46 -4.28 23.52
N LEU A 152 -8.43 -3.37 23.55
CA LEU A 152 -8.25 -2.02 24.08
C LEU A 152 -8.35 -1.97 25.61
N LEU A 153 -8.83 -3.05 26.25
CA LEU A 153 -8.98 -3.21 27.71
C LEU A 153 -9.73 -2.08 28.41
N ARG A 154 -10.56 -1.35 27.67
CA ARG A 154 -11.38 -0.26 28.21
C ARG A 154 -12.52 0.09 27.28
N ALA A 155 -13.58 0.61 27.87
CA ALA A 155 -14.67 1.20 27.11
C ALA A 155 -14.16 2.35 26.23
N LEU A 156 -14.66 2.40 25.00
CA LEU A 156 -14.40 3.50 24.09
C LEU A 156 -15.45 4.59 24.27
N GLU A 157 -14.97 5.81 24.49
CA GLU A 157 -15.78 7.00 24.33
C GLU A 157 -15.92 7.35 22.84
N ALA A 158 -16.97 8.09 22.48
CA ALA A 158 -17.10 8.61 21.12
C ALA A 158 -15.90 9.51 20.80
N GLY A 159 -15.30 9.31 19.62
CA GLY A 159 -14.15 10.10 19.20
C GLY A 159 -13.20 9.38 18.26
N LYS A 160 -12.05 10.04 18.04
CA LYS A 160 -10.96 9.53 17.20
C LYS A 160 -10.16 8.48 17.95
N LEU A 161 -10.06 7.28 17.39
CA LEU A 161 -9.26 6.19 17.92
C LEU A 161 -8.06 5.95 17.01
N HIS A 162 -6.87 5.98 17.59
CA HIS A 162 -5.64 5.59 16.93
C HIS A 162 -5.03 4.43 17.71
N VAL A 163 -4.52 3.41 17.01
CA VAL A 163 -3.71 2.34 17.60
C VAL A 163 -2.34 2.37 16.93
N PHE A 164 -1.31 2.31 17.76
CA PHE A 164 0.08 2.38 17.36
C PHE A 164 0.80 1.09 17.75
N GLY A 165 1.58 0.54 16.82
CA GLY A 165 2.65 -0.38 17.15
C GLY A 165 3.87 0.40 17.62
N LYS A 166 4.51 -0.03 18.70
CA LYS A 166 5.77 0.56 19.19
C LYS A 166 6.95 -0.16 18.55
N THR A 167 7.86 0.61 17.95
CA THR A 167 9.12 0.09 17.43
C THR A 167 10.08 -0.25 18.58
N GLU A 168 11.21 -0.89 18.28
CA GLU A 168 12.24 -1.20 19.28
C GLU A 168 12.83 0.07 19.94
N THR A 169 12.79 1.21 19.24
CA THR A 169 13.22 2.52 19.76
C THR A 169 12.11 3.25 20.54
N GLY A 170 10.89 2.68 20.59
CA GLY A 170 9.73 3.27 21.24
C GLY A 170 8.93 4.25 20.39
N LYS A 171 9.26 4.40 19.10
CA LYS A 171 8.50 5.25 18.17
C LYS A 171 7.13 4.65 17.88
N ASN A 172 6.13 5.54 17.73
CA ASN A 172 4.78 5.16 17.35
C ASN A 172 4.67 4.98 15.83
N VAL A 173 4.21 3.82 15.41
CA VAL A 173 3.81 3.54 14.02
C VAL A 173 2.31 3.28 14.00
N THR A 174 1.55 4.10 13.30
CA THR A 174 0.09 3.92 13.17
C THR A 174 -0.22 2.59 12.49
N VAL A 175 -1.06 1.77 13.13
CA VAL A 175 -1.56 0.49 12.58
C VAL A 175 -3.08 0.49 12.38
N PHE A 176 -3.80 1.36 13.09
CA PHE A 176 -5.23 1.55 12.93
C PHE A 176 -5.60 2.98 13.28
N GLU A 177 -6.50 3.55 12.49
CA GLU A 177 -7.09 4.85 12.74
C GLU A 177 -8.57 4.78 12.37
N LYS A 178 -9.42 5.26 13.27
CA LYS A 178 -10.84 5.47 13.04
C LYS A 178 -11.15 6.92 13.32
N ASP A 179 -11.17 7.70 12.25
CA ASP A 179 -11.72 9.04 12.24
C ASP A 179 -13.23 8.95 12.01
N THR A 180 -14.01 9.61 12.86
CA THR A 180 -15.46 9.76 12.65
C THR A 180 -15.80 10.68 11.48
N GLU A 181 -14.80 11.39 10.94
CA GLU A 181 -14.96 12.33 9.82
C GLU A 181 -13.68 12.33 8.96
N GLY A 182 -13.69 11.58 7.85
CA GLY A 182 -12.60 11.58 6.89
C GLY A 182 -12.69 10.42 5.90
N GLU A 183 -12.52 10.73 4.61
CA GLU A 183 -12.32 9.71 3.57
C GLU A 183 -10.97 9.02 3.79
N ASN A 184 -10.98 7.74 4.12
CA ASN A 184 -9.76 6.93 4.06
C ASN A 184 -9.28 6.91 2.60
N LYS A 185 -8.13 7.52 2.33
CA LYS A 185 -7.41 7.28 1.08
C LYS A 185 -6.80 5.88 1.16
N PRO A 186 -6.85 5.10 0.07
CA PRO A 186 -6.25 3.80 0.08
C PRO A 186 -4.74 3.91 0.26
N LEU A 187 -4.18 3.10 1.17
CA LEU A 187 -2.74 3.07 1.47
C LEU A 187 -1.98 2.17 0.50
N ASN A 188 -2.69 1.24 -0.14
CA ASN A 188 -2.15 0.35 -1.13
C ASN A 188 -3.20 -0.04 -2.16
N GLY A 189 -2.93 0.29 -3.42
CA GLY A 189 -3.70 -0.17 -4.56
C GLY A 189 -2.80 -0.74 -5.64
N TRP A 190 -3.37 -1.56 -6.51
CA TRP A 190 -2.68 -2.10 -7.67
C TRP A 190 -3.64 -2.32 -8.83
N VAL A 191 -3.08 -2.39 -10.03
CA VAL A 191 -3.83 -2.71 -11.25
C VAL A 191 -3.74 -4.21 -11.50
N GLU A 192 -4.88 -4.86 -11.70
CA GLU A 192 -4.99 -6.23 -12.18
C GLU A 192 -5.77 -6.30 -13.49
N LEU A 193 -5.46 -7.34 -14.28
CA LEU A 193 -6.08 -7.58 -15.58
C LEU A 193 -6.89 -8.87 -15.50
N HIS A 194 -8.19 -8.78 -15.78
CA HIS A 194 -9.14 -9.90 -15.72
C HIS A 194 -9.89 -10.01 -17.05
N ASP A 195 -9.60 -11.04 -17.84
CA ASP A 195 -10.17 -11.26 -19.18
C ASP A 195 -9.97 -10.07 -20.14
N VAL A 196 -10.94 -9.17 -20.25
CA VAL A 196 -10.91 -7.92 -21.04
C VAL A 196 -11.09 -6.67 -20.17
N ALA A 197 -11.04 -6.83 -18.85
CA ALA A 197 -11.26 -5.78 -17.88
C ALA A 197 -9.95 -5.37 -17.19
N THR A 198 -9.87 -4.09 -16.86
CA THR A 198 -8.87 -3.55 -15.95
C THR A 198 -9.54 -3.37 -14.59
N CYS A 199 -8.97 -3.96 -13.56
CA CYS A 199 -9.42 -3.81 -12.18
C CYS A 199 -8.42 -2.97 -11.41
N ILE A 200 -8.95 -2.01 -10.64
CA ILE A 200 -8.20 -1.33 -9.59
C ILE A 200 -8.59 -2.00 -8.29
N LEU A 201 -7.61 -2.61 -7.66
CA LEU A 201 -7.75 -3.31 -6.40
C LEU A 201 -7.08 -2.51 -5.31
N PHE A 202 -7.69 -2.54 -4.15
CA PHE A 202 -7.15 -2.00 -2.92
C PHE A 202 -6.98 -3.11 -1.91
N ARG A 203 -6.05 -2.89 -0.99
CA ARG A 203 -5.92 -3.77 0.16
C ARG A 203 -7.23 -3.73 0.95
N SER A 204 -7.58 -4.85 1.59
CA SER A 204 -8.71 -4.89 2.52
C SER A 204 -8.69 -3.69 3.48
N GLY A 205 -9.86 -3.15 3.79
CA GLY A 205 -10.04 -2.03 4.72
C GLY A 205 -9.47 -0.68 4.29
N ASP A 206 -8.74 -0.58 3.17
CA ASP A 206 -8.27 0.70 2.63
C ASP A 206 -9.43 1.56 2.10
N LEU A 207 -10.51 0.91 1.64
CA LEU A 207 -11.79 1.54 1.28
C LEU A 207 -12.93 0.69 1.85
N THR A 208 -13.84 1.31 2.60
CA THR A 208 -14.97 0.63 3.26
C THR A 208 -16.32 0.96 2.63
N GLU A 209 -16.37 2.02 1.82
CA GLU A 209 -17.59 2.49 1.14
C GLU A 209 -17.26 2.92 -0.29
N PHE A 210 -18.27 2.87 -1.16
CA PHE A 210 -18.13 3.41 -2.52
C PHE A 210 -18.26 4.93 -2.50
N ALA A 211 -17.53 5.59 -3.39
CA ALA A 211 -17.82 6.95 -3.81
C ALA A 211 -19.10 7.01 -4.67
N ASP A 212 -19.65 8.21 -4.87
CA ASP A 212 -20.84 8.39 -5.71
C ASP A 212 -20.57 7.97 -7.17
N SER A 213 -19.35 8.21 -7.65
CA SER A 213 -18.86 7.67 -8.93
C SER A 213 -17.34 7.66 -8.99
N TYR A 214 -16.79 6.93 -9.96
CA TYR A 214 -15.36 6.87 -10.24
C TYR A 214 -15.05 7.18 -11.71
N GLU A 215 -13.87 7.75 -11.97
CA GLU A 215 -13.29 7.94 -13.30
C GLU A 215 -11.92 7.24 -13.34
N LEU A 216 -11.69 6.40 -14.35
CA LEU A 216 -10.36 5.89 -14.66
C LEU A 216 -9.76 6.75 -15.77
N ARG A 217 -8.61 7.37 -15.52
CA ARG A 217 -7.82 8.09 -16.53
C ARG A 217 -6.59 7.29 -16.90
N TYR A 218 -6.31 7.16 -18.19
CA TYR A 218 -5.20 6.38 -18.72
C TYR A 218 -4.88 6.83 -20.14
N GLU A 219 -3.61 6.79 -20.56
CA GLU A 219 -3.19 7.02 -21.96
C GLU A 219 -3.77 8.31 -22.62
N GLY A 220 -4.04 9.36 -21.84
CA GLY A 220 -4.64 10.60 -22.33
C GLY A 220 -6.14 10.53 -22.63
N THR A 221 -6.82 9.45 -22.21
CA THR A 221 -8.28 9.27 -22.25
C THR A 221 -8.83 8.98 -20.85
N SER A 222 -10.15 8.86 -20.74
CA SER A 222 -10.81 8.48 -19.49
C SER A 222 -12.16 7.80 -19.69
N THR A 223 -12.63 7.09 -18.67
CA THR A 223 -13.95 6.46 -18.64
C THR A 223 -14.56 6.48 -17.25
N HIS A 224 -15.89 6.63 -17.19
CA HIS A 224 -16.71 6.43 -16.00
C HIS A 224 -17.49 5.11 -16.03
N ASP A 225 -17.32 4.29 -17.07
CA ASP A 225 -18.02 3.02 -17.20
C ASP A 225 -17.34 1.95 -16.33
N TYR A 226 -17.80 1.84 -15.09
CA TYR A 226 -17.27 0.90 -14.11
C TYR A 226 -18.37 0.05 -13.49
N ARG A 227 -17.94 -1.08 -12.94
CA ARG A 227 -18.71 -1.95 -12.06
C ARG A 227 -17.97 -2.05 -10.73
N GLY A 228 -18.56 -1.48 -9.67
CA GLY A 228 -18.08 -1.72 -8.30
C GLY A 228 -18.42 -3.13 -7.87
N LEU A 229 -17.41 -3.97 -7.61
CA LEU A 229 -17.61 -5.32 -7.05
C LEU A 229 -17.56 -5.27 -5.52
N SER A 230 -16.61 -4.51 -4.98
CA SER A 230 -16.55 -4.09 -3.58
C SER A 230 -15.88 -2.70 -3.53
N PRO A 231 -15.95 -1.96 -2.41
CA PRO A 231 -15.19 -0.71 -2.27
C PRO A 231 -13.70 -0.87 -2.57
N THR A 232 -13.14 -2.04 -2.30
CA THR A 232 -11.75 -2.40 -2.60
C THR A 232 -11.52 -3.01 -3.99
N HIS A 233 -12.57 -3.14 -4.81
CA HIS A 233 -12.49 -3.78 -6.13
C HIS A 233 -13.37 -3.07 -7.15
N ILE A 234 -12.73 -2.19 -7.92
CA ILE A 234 -13.39 -1.38 -8.94
C ILE A 234 -12.98 -1.91 -10.31
N ARG A 235 -13.96 -2.40 -11.08
CA ARG A 235 -13.73 -3.06 -12.37
C ARG A 235 -14.19 -2.17 -13.52
N TYR A 236 -13.32 -1.90 -14.47
CA TYR A 236 -13.65 -1.20 -15.72
C TYR A 236 -13.78 -2.22 -16.85
N GLN A 237 -15.01 -2.42 -17.31
CA GLN A 237 -15.31 -3.34 -18.42
C GLN A 237 -15.07 -2.65 -19.76
N ASN A 238 -14.79 -3.43 -20.80
CA ASN A 238 -14.91 -2.99 -22.19
C ASN A 238 -14.12 -1.73 -22.59
N ILE A 239 -13.00 -1.43 -21.93
CA ILE A 239 -12.07 -0.39 -22.40
C ILE A 239 -11.29 -0.81 -23.68
N GLY A 240 -11.65 -1.94 -24.28
CA GLY A 240 -11.18 -2.44 -25.57
C GLY A 240 -9.87 -3.22 -25.53
N HIS A 241 -9.11 -3.15 -24.43
CA HIS A 241 -7.83 -3.84 -24.22
C HIS A 241 -7.39 -3.74 -22.75
N HIS A 242 -6.37 -4.50 -22.37
CA HIS A 242 -5.72 -4.32 -21.06
C HIS A 242 -4.93 -3.02 -21.05
N VAL A 243 -5.23 -2.13 -20.11
CA VAL A 243 -4.41 -0.95 -19.86
C VAL A 243 -3.22 -1.37 -19.02
N LYS A 244 -2.11 -1.53 -19.70
CA LYS A 244 -0.82 -1.97 -19.16
C LYS A 244 0.05 -0.79 -18.72
N THR A 245 -0.53 0.41 -18.73
CA THR A 245 0.17 1.66 -18.43
C THR A 245 -0.13 2.19 -17.03
N GLU A 246 0.50 3.31 -16.68
CA GLU A 246 0.05 4.10 -15.54
C GLU A 246 -1.42 4.53 -15.72
N VAL A 247 -2.19 4.38 -14.65
CA VAL A 247 -3.59 4.78 -14.56
C VAL A 247 -3.81 5.64 -13.32
N GLU A 248 -4.85 6.46 -13.37
CA GLU A 248 -5.33 7.26 -12.24
C GLU A 248 -6.80 6.96 -11.99
N LEU A 249 -7.14 6.57 -10.77
CA LEU A 249 -8.51 6.44 -10.30
C LEU A 249 -8.91 7.71 -9.55
N TRP A 250 -9.92 8.40 -10.04
CA TRP A 250 -10.53 9.56 -9.41
C TRP A 250 -11.89 9.18 -8.84
N ALA A 251 -12.16 9.56 -7.59
CA ALA A 251 -13.47 9.39 -6.96
C ALA A 251 -14.18 10.73 -6.83
N TYR A 252 -15.50 10.68 -6.95
CA TYR A 252 -16.37 11.84 -6.89
C TYR A 252 -17.41 11.62 -5.79
N TRP A 253 -17.57 12.64 -4.97
CA TRP A 253 -18.63 12.71 -3.95
C TRP A 253 -19.42 14.00 -4.13
N LYS A 254 -20.63 14.03 -3.57
CA LYS A 254 -21.51 15.19 -3.59
C LYS A 254 -20.86 16.49 -3.08
N ASP A 255 -20.02 16.40 -2.06
CA ASP A 255 -19.27 17.52 -1.48
C ASP A 255 -17.91 17.77 -2.16
N LYS A 256 -17.45 16.84 -3.01
CA LYS A 256 -16.22 16.93 -3.80
C LYS A 256 -16.48 16.72 -5.29
N PRO A 257 -17.22 17.64 -5.95
CA PRO A 257 -17.66 17.49 -7.33
C PRO A 257 -16.51 17.56 -8.37
N ASN A 258 -15.35 18.11 -7.99
CA ASN A 258 -14.18 18.19 -8.86
C ASN A 258 -13.34 16.89 -8.88
N GLY A 259 -13.73 15.89 -8.08
CA GLY A 259 -13.03 14.62 -7.95
C GLY A 259 -11.77 14.70 -7.08
N VAL A 260 -11.41 13.57 -6.50
CA VAL A 260 -10.19 13.36 -5.73
C VAL A 260 -9.44 12.18 -6.33
N LEU A 261 -8.15 12.38 -6.62
CA LEU A 261 -7.27 11.27 -6.98
C LEU A 261 -7.17 10.31 -5.79
N LEU A 262 -7.75 9.12 -5.94
CA LEU A 262 -7.68 8.05 -4.96
C LEU A 262 -6.47 7.16 -5.15
N PHE A 263 -6.14 6.87 -6.40
CA PHE A 263 -5.08 5.95 -6.73
C PHE A 263 -4.39 6.37 -8.01
N LYS A 264 -3.08 6.17 -8.01
CA LYS A 264 -2.25 6.27 -9.20
C LYS A 264 -1.31 5.07 -9.17
N GLY A 265 -1.17 4.34 -10.27
CA GLY A 265 -0.32 3.16 -10.29
C GLY A 265 -0.33 2.42 -11.62
N ARG A 266 0.41 1.32 -11.67
CA ARG A 266 0.68 0.55 -12.89
C ARG A 266 0.32 -0.92 -12.69
N TYR A 267 0.22 -1.65 -13.79
CA TYR A 267 0.21 -3.10 -13.76
C TYR A 267 1.61 -3.62 -13.38
N ASN A 268 1.68 -4.43 -12.31
CA ASN A 268 2.94 -4.88 -11.72
C ASN A 268 3.45 -6.22 -12.27
N GLY A 269 3.26 -6.48 -13.57
CA GLY A 269 3.96 -7.52 -14.36
C GLY A 269 3.90 -8.97 -13.85
N SER A 270 3.26 -9.24 -12.71
CA SER A 270 3.27 -10.55 -12.06
C SER A 270 2.49 -11.49 -12.95
N PHE A 271 3.06 -12.68 -13.20
CA PHE A 271 2.39 -13.77 -13.89
C PHE A 271 0.95 -13.84 -13.41
N VAL A 272 0.05 -13.55 -14.34
CA VAL A 272 -1.40 -13.68 -14.25
C VAL A 272 -1.73 -14.82 -13.30
N LYS A 273 -2.06 -14.52 -12.03
CA LYS A 273 -3.00 -15.39 -11.34
C LYS A 273 -4.29 -15.12 -12.08
N SER A 274 -4.58 -15.95 -13.07
CA SER A 274 -5.92 -16.08 -13.59
C SER A 274 -6.74 -16.58 -12.41
N SER A 275 -7.21 -15.68 -11.55
CA SER A 275 -8.35 -16.01 -10.73
C SER A 275 -9.49 -16.15 -11.73
N GLU A 276 -9.99 -17.38 -11.85
CA GLU A 276 -11.19 -17.67 -12.62
C GLU A 276 -12.25 -16.65 -12.23
N HIS A 277 -12.63 -15.81 -13.21
CA HIS A 277 -13.70 -14.82 -13.14
C HIS A 277 -13.85 -14.05 -11.82
N CYS A 278 -13.47 -12.77 -11.81
CA CYS A 278 -13.98 -11.80 -10.83
C CYS A 278 -15.50 -11.60 -11.04
N SER A 279 -16.28 -12.54 -10.52
CA SER A 279 -17.73 -12.55 -10.52
C SER A 279 -18.21 -12.74 -9.07
N LEU A 280 -19.14 -11.89 -8.66
CA LEU A 280 -19.94 -12.09 -7.45
C LEU A 280 -21.03 -13.17 -7.65
N GLU A 281 -20.92 -14.02 -8.68
CA GLU A 281 -21.93 -15.06 -8.95
C GLU A 281 -21.69 -16.30 -8.08
N LYS A 282 -21.69 -16.08 -6.76
CA LYS A 282 -22.01 -17.10 -5.77
C LYS A 282 -22.87 -16.44 -4.71
N ASP A 283 -24.08 -16.05 -5.09
CA ASP A 283 -25.23 -15.91 -4.19
C ASP A 283 -26.51 -15.78 -5.02
N LYS A 284 -27.06 -16.95 -5.37
CA LYS A 284 -28.49 -17.16 -5.59
C LYS A 284 -28.89 -18.43 -4.85
#